data_AF-A0AAV7XA37-F1
#
_entry.id   AF-A0AAV7XA37-F1
#
_cell.length_a   1.000
_cell.length_b   1.000
_cell.length_c   1.000
_cell.angle_alpha   90.00
_cell.angle_beta   90.00
_cell.angle_gamma   90.00
#
_symmetry.space_group_name_H-M   'P 1'
#
loop_
_entity.id
_entity.type
_entity.pdbx_description
1 polymer ?
#
loop_
_entity_poly.entity_id
_entity_poly.type
_entity_poly.pdbx_seq_one_letter_code
_entity_poly.pdbx_strand_id
1 'polypeptide(L)'
;MEADIIAEGFLQSTQLNLKYSTIIADNDSSVYPRLMALQPYGPQCPVKKIECKNHLSRNYRKNLKAIGDRTEFPLLLRKFLQSGFPSRHVKIVNAMWTAALHWKDSSDYFCQGPKEGEVDMVENCLRPENRKFWDAVVGLANHYAGFADSLIYCLDNNLAERFNNVVAQKINGKRVNHNQRGGVLTRGLAAVASVNTSGRYHEAVHRAAVGAAPLGESTLFLALALFTSSIFF
;
A
#
# COMPACT_ATOMS: atom_id res chain seq x y z
N MET A 1 -18.72 9.34 1.33
CA MET A 1 -17.77 10.46 1.47
C MET A 1 -16.49 10.18 0.67
N GLU A 2 -15.53 9.38 1.14
CA GLU A 2 -14.29 9.12 0.37
C GLU A 2 -14.56 8.52 -1.01
N ALA A 3 -15.39 7.48 -1.09
CA ALA A 3 -15.80 6.86 -2.35
C ALA A 3 -16.50 7.84 -3.32
N ASP A 4 -17.24 8.82 -2.80
CA ASP A 4 -17.93 9.82 -3.62
C ASP A 4 -16.95 10.89 -4.13
N ILE A 5 -16.01 11.35 -3.30
CA ILE A 5 -14.95 12.29 -3.70
C ILE A 5 -14.07 11.68 -4.80
N ILE A 6 -13.66 10.41 -4.64
CA ILE A 6 -12.87 9.72 -5.66
C ILE A 6 -13.69 9.55 -6.95
N ALA A 7 -14.95 9.12 -6.84
CA ALA A 7 -15.81 8.95 -8.01
C ALA A 7 -16.10 10.29 -8.74
N GLU A 8 -16.25 11.38 -8.01
CA GLU A 8 -16.36 12.72 -8.57
C GLU A 8 -15.09 13.13 -9.31
N GLY A 9 -13.90 12.85 -8.76
CA GLY A 9 -12.62 13.07 -9.44
C GLY A 9 -12.50 12.31 -10.77
N PHE A 10 -13.04 11.09 -10.84
CA PHE A 10 -13.13 10.33 -12.11
C PHE A 10 -14.07 11.00 -13.11
N LEU A 11 -15.23 11.53 -12.69
CA LEU A 11 -16.13 12.26 -13.57
C LEU A 11 -15.50 13.57 -14.07
N GLN A 12 -14.93 14.38 -13.17
CA GLN A 12 -14.28 15.65 -13.50
C GLN A 12 -13.07 15.49 -14.43
N SER A 13 -12.33 14.35 -14.36
CA SER A 13 -11.18 14.10 -15.24
C SER A 13 -11.50 14.19 -16.74
N THR A 14 -12.76 13.92 -17.14
CA THR A 14 -13.21 14.06 -18.52
C THR A 14 -13.12 15.50 -19.04
N GLN A 15 -13.34 16.49 -18.17
CA GLN A 15 -13.22 17.92 -18.48
C GLN A 15 -11.77 18.33 -18.76
N LEU A 16 -10.81 17.55 -18.27
CA LEU A 16 -9.37 17.71 -18.50
C LEU A 16 -8.86 16.84 -19.66
N ASN A 17 -9.75 16.21 -20.43
CA ASN A 17 -9.44 15.20 -21.46
C ASN A 17 -8.64 13.99 -20.93
N LEU A 18 -8.76 13.67 -19.65
CA LEU A 18 -8.11 12.53 -19.00
C LEU A 18 -9.11 11.40 -18.76
N LYS A 19 -8.65 10.15 -18.88
CA LYS A 19 -9.40 8.94 -18.54
C LYS A 19 -8.53 7.97 -17.74
N TYR A 20 -8.96 7.62 -16.54
CA TYR A 20 -8.27 6.66 -15.69
C TYR A 20 -8.73 5.23 -16.02
N SER A 21 -7.90 4.47 -16.72
CA SER A 21 -8.23 3.09 -17.13
C SER A 21 -8.30 2.10 -15.95
N THR A 22 -7.61 2.40 -14.85
CA THR A 22 -7.37 1.46 -13.74
C THR A 22 -7.35 2.20 -12.40
N ILE A 23 -7.87 1.56 -11.35
CA ILE A 23 -7.74 1.97 -9.95
C ILE A 23 -7.02 0.89 -9.14
N ILE A 24 -5.98 1.28 -8.39
CA ILE A 24 -5.30 0.42 -7.42
C ILE A 24 -5.98 0.62 -6.08
N ALA A 25 -6.62 -0.43 -5.55
CA ALA A 25 -7.44 -0.36 -4.36
C ALA A 25 -7.39 -1.66 -3.56
N ASP A 26 -8.00 -1.66 -2.38
CA ASP A 26 -8.06 -2.83 -1.50
C ASP A 26 -9.36 -3.61 -1.74
N ASN A 27 -9.37 -4.89 -1.35
CA ASN A 27 -10.50 -5.79 -1.62
C ASN A 27 -11.85 -5.20 -1.18
N ASP A 28 -11.89 -4.61 0.02
CA ASP A 28 -13.09 -4.02 0.63
C ASP A 28 -13.35 -2.54 0.26
N SER A 29 -12.71 -2.01 -0.79
CA SER A 29 -12.91 -0.60 -1.18
C SER A 29 -14.34 -0.34 -1.67
N SER A 30 -15.10 0.49 -0.96
CA SER A 30 -16.43 0.98 -1.38
C SER A 30 -16.38 1.88 -2.64
N VAL A 31 -15.18 2.31 -3.03
CA VAL A 31 -14.89 3.09 -4.23
C VAL A 31 -15.26 2.33 -5.52
N TYR A 32 -14.86 1.06 -5.63
CA TYR A 32 -15.02 0.32 -6.90
C TYR A 32 -16.49 0.04 -7.27
N PRO A 33 -17.36 -0.43 -6.36
CA PRO A 33 -18.79 -0.53 -6.64
C PRO A 33 -19.42 0.82 -7.05
N ARG A 34 -18.97 1.94 -6.45
CA ARG A 34 -19.44 3.28 -6.80
C ARG A 34 -19.02 3.69 -8.21
N LEU A 35 -17.78 3.41 -8.62
CA LEU A 35 -17.30 3.64 -9.99
C LEU A 35 -18.03 2.76 -11.02
N MET A 36 -18.31 1.50 -10.69
CA MET A 36 -19.08 0.60 -11.57
C MET A 36 -20.53 1.05 -11.75
N ALA A 37 -21.16 1.61 -10.71
CA ALA A 37 -22.51 2.18 -10.81
C ALA A 37 -22.57 3.50 -11.60
N LEU A 38 -21.50 4.30 -11.57
CA LEU A 38 -21.45 5.61 -12.25
C LEU A 38 -20.94 5.54 -13.70
N GLN A 39 -20.14 4.52 -14.04
CA GLN A 39 -19.53 4.34 -15.37
C GLN A 39 -18.97 5.65 -15.97
N PRO A 40 -17.98 6.31 -15.31
CA PRO A 40 -17.57 7.69 -15.64
C PRO A 40 -17.06 7.90 -17.07
N TYR A 41 -16.68 6.83 -17.79
CA TYR A 41 -16.21 6.86 -19.17
C TYR A 41 -17.10 6.04 -20.13
N GLY A 42 -18.30 5.64 -19.69
CA GLY A 42 -19.25 4.82 -20.43
C GLY A 42 -18.91 3.31 -20.44
N PRO A 43 -19.83 2.47 -20.94
CA PRO A 43 -19.73 1.01 -20.87
C PRO A 43 -18.60 0.42 -21.73
N GLN A 44 -18.11 1.16 -22.73
CA GLN A 44 -16.98 0.73 -23.57
C GLN A 44 -15.61 0.97 -22.91
N CYS A 45 -15.55 1.75 -21.82
CA CYS A 45 -14.31 2.07 -21.12
C CYS A 45 -14.48 1.88 -19.59
N PRO A 46 -14.75 0.64 -19.13
CA PRO A 46 -14.88 0.35 -17.71
C PRO A 46 -13.53 0.52 -17.00
N VAL A 47 -13.53 1.19 -15.85
CA VAL A 47 -12.36 1.29 -14.97
C VAL A 47 -12.06 -0.10 -14.42
N LYS A 48 -10.82 -0.58 -14.57
CA LYS A 48 -10.39 -1.87 -14.00
C LYS A 48 -9.96 -1.71 -12.54
N LYS A 49 -10.34 -2.64 -11.66
CA LYS A 49 -9.73 -2.74 -10.32
C LYS A 49 -8.46 -3.58 -10.38
N ILE A 50 -7.40 -3.13 -9.74
CA ILE A 50 -6.25 -3.96 -9.37
C ILE A 50 -6.08 -3.89 -7.85
N GLU A 51 -5.86 -5.04 -7.22
CA GLU A 51 -5.60 -5.13 -5.78
C GLU A 51 -4.23 -4.55 -5.42
N CYS A 52 -4.11 -3.84 -4.30
CA CYS A 52 -2.82 -3.35 -3.81
C CYS A 52 -1.89 -4.51 -3.38
N LYS A 53 -0.67 -4.57 -3.94
CA LYS A 53 0.37 -5.57 -3.63
C LYS A 53 0.69 -5.68 -2.12
N ASN A 54 0.63 -4.57 -1.39
CA ASN A 54 0.87 -4.57 0.05
C ASN A 54 -0.28 -5.20 0.84
N HIS A 55 -1.54 -4.97 0.42
CA HIS A 55 -2.71 -5.62 1.00
C HIS A 55 -2.82 -7.09 0.64
N LEU A 56 -2.54 -7.45 -0.61
CA LEU A 56 -2.31 -8.83 -1.03
C LEU A 56 -1.28 -9.52 -0.11
N SER A 57 -0.10 -8.92 0.07
CA SER A 57 0.97 -9.49 0.91
C SER A 57 0.56 -9.68 2.38
N ARG A 58 -0.19 -8.71 2.95
CA ARG A 58 -0.75 -8.80 4.31
C ARG A 58 -1.80 -9.92 4.42
N ASN A 59 -2.72 -10.00 3.46
CA ASN A 59 -3.80 -10.99 3.41
C ASN A 59 -3.27 -12.41 3.23
N TYR A 60 -2.29 -12.62 2.35
CA TYR A 60 -1.64 -13.92 2.14
C TYR A 60 -1.01 -14.44 3.44
N ARG A 61 -0.28 -13.60 4.18
CA ARG A 61 0.29 -13.93 5.49
C ARG A 61 -0.79 -14.27 6.53
N LYS A 62 -1.85 -13.46 6.60
CA LYS A 62 -3.00 -13.70 7.50
C LYS A 62 -3.64 -15.06 7.21
N ASN A 63 -3.85 -15.39 5.94
CA ASN A 63 -4.48 -16.63 5.52
C ASN A 63 -3.56 -17.86 5.73
N LEU A 64 -2.25 -17.76 5.47
CA LEU A 64 -1.29 -18.82 5.82
C LEU A 64 -1.26 -19.09 7.33
N LYS A 65 -1.27 -18.04 8.14
CA LYS A 65 -1.36 -18.20 9.60
C LYS A 65 -2.66 -18.92 9.99
N ALA A 66 -3.79 -18.52 9.42
CA ALA A 66 -5.09 -19.16 9.68
C ALA A 66 -5.13 -20.65 9.27
N ILE A 67 -4.34 -21.09 8.27
CA ILE A 67 -4.13 -22.51 7.95
C ILE A 67 -3.31 -23.19 9.06
N GLY A 68 -2.20 -22.59 9.50
CA GLY A 68 -1.36 -23.12 10.59
C GLY A 68 -2.09 -23.19 11.94
N ASP A 69 -3.04 -22.30 12.19
CA ASP A 69 -3.80 -22.27 13.44
C ASP A 69 -4.81 -23.44 13.52
N ARG A 70 -5.24 -24.05 12.41
CA ARG A 70 -6.23 -25.15 12.42
C ARG A 70 -5.70 -26.41 13.08
N THR A 71 -6.38 -26.90 14.11
CA THR A 71 -6.01 -28.10 14.87
C THR A 71 -6.20 -29.42 14.13
N GLU A 72 -6.88 -29.42 12.98
CA GLU A 72 -7.08 -30.58 12.11
C GLU A 72 -5.80 -31.08 11.43
N PHE A 73 -4.75 -30.26 11.37
CA PHE A 73 -3.48 -30.60 10.73
C PHE A 73 -2.40 -31.03 11.74
N PRO A 74 -1.42 -31.87 11.35
CA PRO A 74 -0.31 -32.25 12.21
C PRO A 74 0.45 -31.05 12.78
N LEU A 75 0.83 -31.14 14.06
CA LEU A 75 1.54 -30.09 14.78
C LEU A 75 2.83 -29.64 14.08
N LEU A 76 3.51 -30.56 13.39
CA LEU A 76 4.72 -30.31 12.61
C LEU A 76 4.45 -29.37 11.42
N LEU A 77 3.40 -29.62 10.64
CA LEU A 77 3.00 -28.80 9.49
C LEU A 77 2.44 -27.43 9.92
N ARG A 78 1.68 -27.41 11.01
CA ARG A 78 1.18 -26.17 11.64
C ARG A 78 2.32 -25.28 12.13
N LYS A 79 3.26 -25.86 12.88
CA LYS A 79 4.47 -25.18 13.33
C LYS A 79 5.29 -24.70 12.13
N PHE A 80 5.44 -25.47 11.06
CA PHE A 80 6.17 -25.03 9.86
C PHE A 80 5.58 -23.73 9.25
N LEU A 81 4.25 -23.58 9.18
CA LEU A 81 3.63 -22.33 8.73
C LEU A 81 3.82 -21.16 9.73
N GLN A 82 3.98 -21.44 11.02
CA GLN A 82 4.08 -20.46 12.11
C GLN A 82 5.52 -20.06 12.48
N SER A 83 6.51 -20.98 12.40
CA SER A 83 7.84 -20.85 13.01
C SER A 83 8.93 -20.28 12.12
N GLY A 84 8.58 -19.78 10.93
CA GLY A 84 9.51 -19.12 9.99
C GLY A 84 9.15 -17.68 9.62
N PHE A 85 8.24 -17.05 10.39
CA PHE A 85 7.44 -15.91 9.93
C PHE A 85 8.20 -14.61 9.56
N PRO A 86 9.32 -14.22 10.21
CA PRO A 86 10.08 -13.03 9.80
C PRO A 86 11.02 -13.29 8.61
N SER A 87 11.70 -14.45 8.59
CA SER A 87 12.90 -14.64 7.75
C SER A 87 12.72 -15.64 6.60
N ARG A 88 11.71 -16.53 6.64
CA ARG A 88 11.45 -17.52 5.58
C ARG A 88 10.14 -17.26 4.82
N HIS A 89 9.20 -16.49 5.36
CA HIS A 89 8.00 -16.00 4.62
C HIS A 89 8.30 -14.91 3.60
N VAL A 90 9.50 -14.32 3.68
CA VAL A 90 10.11 -13.70 2.50
C VAL A 90 10.17 -14.77 1.40
N LYS A 91 10.88 -15.89 1.54
CA LYS A 91 11.10 -16.87 0.45
C LYS A 91 9.92 -17.36 -0.41
N ILE A 92 8.63 -17.32 -0.03
CA ILE A 92 7.52 -17.71 -0.95
C ILE A 92 6.91 -16.50 -1.65
N VAL A 93 6.53 -15.45 -0.92
CA VAL A 93 6.09 -14.19 -1.56
C VAL A 93 7.26 -13.59 -2.36
N ASN A 94 8.49 -13.78 -1.89
CA ASN A 94 9.74 -13.55 -2.58
C ASN A 94 10.10 -14.65 -3.58
N ALA A 95 9.65 -15.91 -3.48
CA ALA A 95 9.78 -16.81 -4.64
C ALA A 95 9.05 -16.18 -5.82
N MET A 96 7.82 -15.70 -5.60
CA MET A 96 7.05 -15.05 -6.67
C MET A 96 7.60 -13.65 -7.02
N TRP A 97 8.05 -12.85 -6.04
CA TRP A 97 8.54 -11.47 -6.23
C TRP A 97 10.00 -11.36 -6.68
N THR A 98 10.93 -12.19 -6.17
CA THR A 98 12.25 -12.36 -6.82
C THR A 98 12.17 -13.15 -8.11
N ALA A 99 11.25 -14.11 -8.33
CA ALA A 99 11.07 -14.63 -9.70
C ALA A 99 10.57 -13.53 -10.64
N ALA A 100 9.65 -12.66 -10.21
CA ALA A 100 9.18 -11.53 -11.03
C ALA A 100 10.28 -10.47 -11.28
N LEU A 101 11.10 -10.14 -10.27
CA LEU A 101 12.21 -9.18 -10.40
C LEU A 101 13.45 -9.76 -11.10
N HIS A 102 13.78 -11.03 -10.86
CA HIS A 102 14.93 -11.75 -11.45
C HIS A 102 14.58 -12.50 -12.73
N TRP A 103 13.33 -12.44 -13.23
CA TRP A 103 13.01 -12.84 -14.61
C TRP A 103 13.88 -12.06 -15.63
N LYS A 104 14.38 -10.88 -15.24
CA LYS A 104 15.33 -10.09 -16.02
C LYS A 104 16.81 -10.36 -15.70
N ASP A 105 17.14 -10.92 -14.53
CA ASP A 105 18.51 -11.16 -14.06
C ASP A 105 18.62 -12.40 -13.15
N SER A 106 19.04 -13.52 -13.76
CA SER A 106 19.63 -14.75 -13.17
C SER A 106 18.74 -15.84 -12.54
N SER A 107 19.05 -17.08 -12.96
CA SER A 107 18.65 -18.37 -12.40
C SER A 107 19.23 -18.68 -11.00
N ASP A 108 20.24 -17.93 -10.54
CA ASP A 108 21.06 -18.31 -9.39
C ASP A 108 20.28 -18.48 -8.07
N TYR A 109 19.23 -17.69 -7.85
CA TYR A 109 18.52 -17.70 -6.55
C TYR A 109 17.79 -19.03 -6.27
N PHE A 110 17.32 -19.72 -7.32
CA PHE A 110 16.59 -21.00 -7.18
C PHE A 110 17.48 -22.23 -7.36
N CYS A 111 18.61 -22.11 -8.04
CA CYS A 111 19.48 -23.24 -8.39
C CYS A 111 20.56 -23.58 -7.34
N GLN A 112 20.65 -22.82 -6.24
CA GLN A 112 21.68 -23.01 -5.18
C GLN A 112 21.42 -24.18 -4.21
N GLY A 113 20.37 -24.97 -4.40
CA GLY A 113 20.04 -26.11 -3.53
C GLY A 113 19.48 -25.74 -2.14
N PRO A 114 19.22 -26.74 -1.28
CA PRO A 114 18.71 -26.52 0.07
C PRO A 114 19.77 -25.83 0.94
N LYS A 115 19.36 -24.82 1.72
CA LYS A 115 20.28 -24.07 2.59
C LYS A 115 20.55 -24.86 3.88
N GLU A 116 21.70 -24.63 4.49
CA GLU A 116 22.08 -25.28 5.74
C GLU A 116 21.02 -25.01 6.84
N GLY A 117 20.52 -26.08 7.49
CA GLY A 117 19.41 -25.98 8.46
C GLY A 117 18.02 -25.71 7.84
N GLU A 118 17.85 -25.92 6.54
CA GLU A 118 16.54 -25.98 5.87
C GLU A 118 16.02 -27.42 5.85
N VAL A 119 14.95 -27.69 6.58
CA VAL A 119 14.27 -28.99 6.57
C VAL A 119 13.36 -29.03 5.35
N ASP A 120 13.57 -30.00 4.46
CA ASP A 120 12.61 -30.27 3.38
C ASP A 120 11.34 -30.88 3.97
N MET A 121 10.22 -30.30 3.59
CA MET A 121 8.88 -30.66 4.04
C MET A 121 8.00 -31.13 2.88
N VAL A 122 8.50 -31.13 1.64
CA VAL A 122 7.74 -31.51 0.43
C VAL A 122 7.18 -32.93 0.58
N GLU A 123 8.02 -33.91 0.92
CA GLU A 123 7.56 -35.30 1.12
C GLU A 123 6.50 -35.37 2.23
N ASN A 124 6.70 -34.69 3.36
CA ASN A 124 5.75 -34.65 4.47
C ASN A 124 4.41 -33.97 4.09
N CYS A 125 4.43 -32.92 3.27
CA CYS A 125 3.25 -32.23 2.77
C CYS A 125 2.47 -33.07 1.75
N LEU A 126 3.16 -33.84 0.90
CA LEU A 126 2.56 -34.64 -0.17
C LEU A 126 2.00 -35.99 0.29
N ARG A 127 2.21 -36.39 1.55
CA ARG A 127 1.66 -37.64 2.08
C ARG A 127 0.12 -37.66 2.01
N PRO A 128 -0.52 -38.80 1.71
CA PRO A 128 -1.97 -38.90 1.58
C PRO A 128 -2.75 -38.36 2.79
N GLU A 129 -2.26 -38.62 4.01
CA GLU A 129 -2.86 -38.13 5.26
C GLU A 129 -2.86 -36.60 5.38
N ASN A 130 -1.92 -35.93 4.71
CA ASN A 130 -1.74 -34.47 4.75
C ASN A 130 -2.35 -33.76 3.55
N ARG A 131 -3.07 -34.48 2.68
CA ARG A 131 -3.63 -33.94 1.44
C ARG A 131 -4.49 -32.69 1.65
N LYS A 132 -5.33 -32.67 2.71
CA LYS A 132 -6.17 -31.50 3.06
C LYS A 132 -5.35 -30.25 3.43
N PHE A 133 -4.18 -30.42 4.06
CA PHE A 133 -3.26 -29.32 4.34
C PHE A 133 -2.65 -28.79 3.04
N TRP A 134 -2.18 -29.70 2.18
CA TRP A 134 -1.59 -29.35 0.90
C TRP A 134 -2.59 -28.60 -0.01
N ASP A 135 -3.81 -29.13 -0.16
CA ASP A 135 -4.87 -28.49 -0.96
C ASP A 135 -5.23 -27.09 -0.41
N ALA A 136 -5.17 -26.87 0.91
CA ALA A 136 -5.40 -25.55 1.52
C ALA A 136 -4.26 -24.55 1.21
N VAL A 137 -3.00 -25.01 1.26
CA VAL A 137 -1.83 -24.17 0.94
C VAL A 137 -1.78 -23.85 -0.56
N VAL A 138 -1.99 -24.85 -1.43
CA VAL A 138 -2.04 -24.68 -2.89
C VAL A 138 -3.23 -23.82 -3.31
N GLY A 139 -4.41 -24.02 -2.72
CA GLY A 139 -5.58 -23.18 -2.97
C GLY A 139 -5.33 -21.70 -2.67
N LEU A 140 -4.63 -21.41 -1.56
CA LEU A 140 -4.22 -20.04 -1.22
C LEU A 140 -3.16 -19.49 -2.18
N ALA A 141 -2.20 -20.30 -2.63
CA ALA A 141 -1.21 -19.90 -3.63
C ALA A 141 -1.84 -19.61 -5.00
N ASN A 142 -2.78 -20.44 -5.45
CA ASN A 142 -3.52 -20.25 -6.71
C ASN A 142 -4.40 -19.00 -6.65
N HIS A 143 -5.08 -18.76 -5.53
CA HIS A 143 -5.80 -17.50 -5.31
C HIS A 143 -4.87 -16.28 -5.40
N TYR A 144 -3.64 -16.39 -4.88
CA TYR A 144 -2.65 -15.32 -4.95
C TYR A 144 -2.10 -15.10 -6.37
N ALA A 145 -1.89 -16.18 -7.13
CA ALA A 145 -1.48 -16.13 -8.53
C ALA A 145 -2.52 -15.43 -9.42
N GLY A 146 -3.81 -15.46 -9.04
CA GLY A 146 -4.87 -14.68 -9.69
C GLY A 146 -4.67 -13.15 -9.66
N PHE A 147 -3.74 -12.64 -8.85
CA PHE A 147 -3.38 -11.22 -8.78
C PHE A 147 -1.98 -10.91 -9.35
N ALA A 148 -1.47 -11.77 -10.25
CA ALA A 148 -0.13 -11.66 -10.84
C ALA A 148 0.23 -10.25 -11.34
N ASP A 149 -0.69 -9.55 -12.01
CA ASP A 149 -0.46 -8.18 -12.50
C ASP A 149 0.00 -7.22 -11.38
N SER A 150 -0.66 -7.25 -10.22
CA SER A 150 -0.28 -6.40 -9.07
C SER A 150 1.11 -6.74 -8.54
N LEU A 151 1.45 -8.03 -8.52
CA LEU A 151 2.70 -8.54 -7.98
C LEU A 151 3.88 -8.25 -8.91
N ILE A 152 3.69 -8.43 -10.22
CA ILE A 152 4.70 -8.21 -11.27
C ILE A 152 4.95 -6.72 -11.47
N TYR A 153 3.89 -5.93 -11.67
CA TYR A 153 4.00 -4.48 -11.86
C TYR A 153 4.17 -3.69 -10.56
N CYS A 154 4.34 -4.38 -9.42
CA CYS A 154 4.64 -3.79 -8.12
C CYS A 154 3.60 -2.75 -7.64
N LEU A 155 2.33 -2.93 -8.00
CA LEU A 155 1.30 -1.90 -7.89
C LEU A 155 0.81 -1.74 -6.45
N ASP A 156 0.95 -0.54 -5.89
CA ASP A 156 0.45 -0.21 -4.56
C ASP A 156 -0.28 1.15 -4.50
N ASN A 157 -1.04 1.33 -3.42
CA ASN A 157 -1.76 2.56 -3.10
C ASN A 157 -1.05 3.38 -2.00
N ASN A 158 0.24 3.13 -1.72
CA ASN A 158 0.96 3.78 -0.62
C ASN A 158 0.97 5.31 -0.75
N LEU A 159 1.02 5.85 -1.97
CA LEU A 159 0.97 7.29 -2.20
C LEU A 159 -0.38 7.88 -1.76
N ALA A 160 -1.49 7.20 -2.08
CA ALA A 160 -2.83 7.61 -1.66
C ALA A 160 -3.00 7.46 -0.14
N GLU A 161 -2.55 6.35 0.47
CA GLU A 161 -2.55 6.19 1.93
C GLU A 161 -1.75 7.31 2.62
N ARG A 162 -0.54 7.61 2.13
CA ARG A 162 0.32 8.67 2.70
C ARG A 162 -0.32 10.05 2.55
N PHE A 163 -0.92 10.36 1.41
CA PHE A 163 -1.66 11.60 1.20
C PHE A 163 -2.86 11.69 2.16
N ASN A 164 -3.69 10.66 2.23
CA ASN A 164 -4.85 10.59 3.13
C ASN A 164 -4.45 10.76 4.61
N ASN A 165 -3.31 10.21 5.04
CA ASN A 165 -2.78 10.42 6.39
C ASN A 165 -2.39 11.88 6.65
N VAL A 166 -1.75 12.57 5.69
CA VAL A 166 -1.40 14.01 5.82
C VAL A 166 -2.66 14.88 5.78
N VAL A 167 -3.63 14.57 4.90
CA VAL A 167 -4.93 15.24 4.84
C VAL A 167 -5.68 15.10 6.16
N ALA A 168 -5.76 13.89 6.73
CA ALA A 168 -6.38 13.64 8.02
C ALA A 168 -5.69 14.48 9.13
N GLN A 169 -4.36 14.52 9.17
CA GLN A 169 -3.62 15.33 10.14
C GLN A 169 -3.95 16.83 10.05
N LYS A 170 -4.20 17.37 8.85
CA LYS A 170 -4.53 18.79 8.65
C LYS A 170 -6.03 19.10 8.84
N ILE A 171 -6.93 18.18 8.47
CA ILE A 171 -8.39 18.43 8.46
C ILE A 171 -9.09 18.19 9.82
N ASN A 172 -8.37 17.67 10.83
CA ASN A 172 -8.80 17.30 12.21
C ASN A 172 -9.11 15.80 12.43
N GLY A 173 -8.26 14.92 11.89
CA GLY A 173 -8.32 13.47 12.10
C GLY A 173 -7.33 12.94 13.16
N LYS A 174 -7.84 12.09 14.07
CA LYS A 174 -7.13 11.29 15.10
C LYS A 174 -6.28 12.01 16.17
N ARG A 175 -5.70 13.18 15.92
CA ARG A 175 -5.13 14.05 16.98
C ARG A 175 -5.41 15.51 16.66
N VAL A 176 -6.09 16.22 17.57
CA VAL A 176 -6.52 17.60 17.33
C VAL A 176 -5.34 18.55 17.50
N ASN A 177 -5.04 19.35 16.47
CA ASN A 177 -4.13 20.49 16.59
C ASN A 177 -4.95 21.77 16.75
N HIS A 178 -5.30 22.11 18.00
CA HIS A 178 -6.13 23.27 18.34
C HIS A 178 -5.52 24.61 17.90
N ASN A 179 -4.23 24.64 17.54
CA ASN A 179 -3.50 25.85 17.17
C ASN A 179 -3.65 26.22 15.67
N GLN A 180 -4.29 25.40 14.85
CA GLN A 180 -4.48 25.67 13.42
C GLN A 180 -5.85 26.31 13.13
N ARG A 181 -5.89 27.65 13.12
CA ARG A 181 -7.02 28.43 12.57
C ARG A 181 -7.10 28.25 11.04
N GLY A 182 -8.32 28.15 10.49
CA GLY A 182 -8.56 28.09 9.03
C GLY A 182 -9.62 27.07 8.60
N GLY A 183 -10.29 27.36 7.48
CA GLY A 183 -11.34 26.50 6.93
C GLY A 183 -10.82 25.13 6.43
N VAL A 184 -11.72 24.17 6.23
CA VAL A 184 -11.39 22.82 5.72
C VAL A 184 -10.64 22.90 4.39
N LEU A 185 -11.06 23.80 3.48
CA LEU A 185 -10.41 24.05 2.20
C LEU A 185 -8.93 24.47 2.36
N THR A 186 -8.65 25.47 3.20
CA THR A 186 -7.29 25.95 3.48
C THR A 186 -6.40 24.83 4.02
N ARG A 187 -6.95 23.98 4.88
CA ARG A 187 -6.22 22.85 5.50
C ARG A 187 -6.01 21.68 4.52
N GLY A 188 -6.92 21.49 3.56
CA GLY A 188 -6.72 20.61 2.41
C GLY A 188 -5.62 21.09 1.46
N LEU A 189 -5.61 22.38 1.10
CA LEU A 189 -4.54 22.99 0.30
C LEU A 189 -3.16 22.87 0.98
N ALA A 190 -3.11 23.10 2.30
CA ALA A 190 -1.90 22.89 3.09
C ALA A 190 -1.41 21.43 3.11
N ALA A 191 -2.32 20.45 3.03
CA ALA A 191 -1.94 19.04 2.90
C ALA A 191 -1.31 18.75 1.53
N VAL A 192 -1.90 19.26 0.44
CA VAL A 192 -1.35 19.15 -0.92
C VAL A 192 0.06 19.77 -1.01
N ALA A 193 0.22 21.00 -0.52
CA ALA A 193 1.53 21.66 -0.48
C ALA A 193 2.55 20.87 0.35
N SER A 194 2.13 20.31 1.50
CA SER A 194 2.99 19.49 2.36
C SER A 194 3.41 18.17 1.70
N VAL A 195 2.55 17.52 0.93
CA VAL A 195 2.92 16.26 0.25
C VAL A 195 3.83 16.52 -0.95
N ASN A 196 3.52 17.51 -1.78
CA ASN A 196 4.33 17.88 -2.95
C ASN A 196 5.76 18.35 -2.58
N THR A 197 5.95 18.84 -1.36
CA THR A 197 7.25 19.31 -0.85
C THR A 197 7.90 18.35 0.15
N SER A 198 7.37 17.13 0.33
CA SER A 198 7.86 16.15 1.31
C SER A 198 7.99 16.72 2.74
N GLY A 199 7.04 17.57 3.15
CA GLY A 199 7.01 18.26 4.44
C GLY A 199 7.80 19.58 4.49
N ARG A 200 8.61 19.88 3.46
CA ARG A 200 9.51 21.04 3.40
C ARG A 200 8.86 22.29 2.79
N TYR A 201 7.56 22.48 2.98
CA TYR A 201 6.82 23.54 2.30
C TYR A 201 7.31 24.95 2.66
N HIS A 202 7.76 25.17 3.90
CA HIS A 202 8.40 26.42 4.31
C HIS A 202 9.70 26.69 3.53
N GLU A 203 10.55 25.69 3.34
CA GLU A 203 11.76 25.80 2.51
C GLU A 203 11.41 26.06 1.04
N ALA A 204 10.39 25.37 0.50
CA ALA A 204 9.96 25.56 -0.88
C ALA A 204 9.43 26.99 -1.14
N VAL A 205 8.60 27.52 -0.21
CA VAL A 205 8.10 28.91 -0.28
C VAL A 205 9.25 29.90 -0.12
N HIS A 206 10.16 29.69 0.84
CA HIS A 206 11.36 30.54 1.00
C HIS A 206 12.20 30.56 -0.27
N ARG A 207 12.48 29.39 -0.86
CA ARG A 207 13.28 29.26 -2.08
C ARG A 207 12.61 29.91 -3.29
N ALA A 208 11.28 29.86 -3.39
CA ALA A 208 10.53 30.55 -4.43
C ALA A 208 10.55 32.09 -4.25
N ALA A 209 10.52 32.59 -3.02
CA ALA A 209 10.51 34.02 -2.72
C ALA A 209 11.91 34.68 -2.74
N VAL A 210 12.95 33.95 -2.32
CA VAL A 210 14.32 34.47 -2.09
C VAL A 210 15.32 33.94 -3.12
N GLY A 211 14.94 32.96 -3.95
CA GLY A 211 15.83 32.30 -4.92
C GLY A 211 16.84 31.31 -4.30
N ALA A 212 16.95 31.29 -2.97
CA ALA A 212 17.91 30.46 -2.23
C ALA A 212 17.22 29.59 -1.15
N ALA A 213 17.83 28.45 -0.84
CA ALA A 213 17.42 27.66 0.31
C ALA A 213 17.67 28.43 1.61
N PRO A 214 16.82 28.27 2.64
CA PRO A 214 17.06 28.87 3.95
C PRO A 214 18.40 28.38 4.52
N LEU A 215 19.32 29.31 4.81
CA LEU A 215 20.58 29.01 5.50
C LEU A 215 20.26 28.38 6.87
N GLY A 216 21.12 27.46 7.36
CA GLY A 216 20.78 26.51 8.44
C GLY A 216 20.31 27.09 9.78
N GLU A 217 20.48 28.38 10.02
CA GLU A 217 19.99 29.10 11.21
C GLU A 217 18.59 29.73 11.02
N SER A 218 18.14 29.92 9.78
CA SER A 218 16.86 30.58 9.47
C SER A 218 15.62 29.70 9.71
N THR A 219 15.79 28.39 9.89
CA THR A 219 14.77 27.48 10.43
C THR A 219 14.35 27.82 11.87
N LEU A 220 15.26 28.38 12.67
CA LEU A 220 14.93 28.92 13.99
C LEU A 220 14.17 30.26 13.89
N PHE A 221 14.58 31.16 12.99
CA PHE A 221 13.94 32.47 12.84
C PHE A 221 12.50 32.40 12.29
N LEU A 222 12.23 31.50 11.33
CA LEU A 222 10.86 31.29 10.82
C LEU A 222 9.91 30.67 11.85
N ALA A 223 10.44 29.84 12.77
CA ALA A 223 9.68 29.34 13.91
C ALA A 223 9.38 30.46 14.94
N LEU A 224 10.34 31.36 15.16
CA LEU A 224 10.19 32.50 16.08
C LEU A 224 9.13 33.51 15.58
N ALA A 225 9.18 33.86 14.30
CA ALA A 225 8.27 34.85 13.69
C ALA A 225 6.78 34.44 13.78
N LEU A 226 6.49 33.13 13.66
CA LEU A 226 5.13 32.59 13.79
C LEU A 226 4.66 32.49 15.25
N PHE A 227 5.59 32.37 16.21
CA PHE A 227 5.25 32.47 17.64
C PHE A 227 4.86 33.91 18.02
N THR A 228 5.57 34.92 17.49
CA THR A 228 5.24 36.34 17.73
C THR A 228 3.94 36.80 17.07
N SER A 229 3.58 36.26 15.90
CA SER A 229 2.30 36.56 15.24
C SER A 229 1.10 35.80 15.84
N SER A 230 1.33 34.94 16.84
CA SER A 230 0.27 34.26 17.60
C SER A 230 -0.08 34.98 18.92
N ILE A 231 0.60 36.09 19.21
CA ILE A 231 0.43 36.91 20.44
C ILE A 231 -0.36 38.21 20.15
N PHE A 232 -0.58 38.55 18.88
CA PHE A 232 -1.47 39.63 18.45
C PHE A 232 -2.51 39.09 17.45
N PHE A 233 -3.80 39.18 17.84
CA PHE A 233 -5.03 38.67 17.19
C PHE A 233 -5.36 37.17 17.40
#